data_AF-A0AAV5ACN9-F1
#
_entry.id   AF-A0AAV5ACN9-F1
#
_cell.length_a   1.000
_cell.length_b   1.000
_cell.length_c   1.000
_cell.angle_alpha   90.00
_cell.angle_beta   90.00
_cell.angle_gamma   90.00
#
_symmetry.space_group_name_H-M   'P 1'
#
loop_
_entity.id
_entity.type
_entity.pdbx_description
1 polymer ?
#
loop_
_entity_poly.entity_id
_entity_poly.type
_entity_poly.pdbx_seq_one_letter_code
_entity_poly.pdbx_strand_id
1 'polypeptide(L)'
;MYHLAQQQAVQIIGANAHCTVISQILDETKLQLENERKKKMRQSTKVKAQFITLPDLKAAFNKQDEELHAQEQIDAEKQAQKNANKAALQAKVTGDAKSRLQEKVDLIMITCALGLSQDGTISELTNQIKSHLELHPDLHTDPRFTGLFRIRHPRAAVIENNTLLNSNELSQAMLKYPDIPIDPLLY
;
A
#
# COMPACT_ATOMS: atom_id res chain seq x y z
N MET A 1 -44.87 13.65 -2.91
CA MET A 1 -43.42 13.60 -3.21
C MET A 1 -42.59 14.41 -2.20
N TYR A 2 -42.97 15.64 -1.82
CA TYR A 2 -42.21 16.47 -0.87
C TYR A 2 -42.02 15.91 0.54
N HIS A 3 -43.01 15.20 1.09
CA HIS A 3 -42.95 14.68 2.46
C HIS A 3 -41.91 13.57 2.68
N LEU A 4 -41.70 12.70 1.68
CA LEU A 4 -40.73 11.61 1.78
C LEU A 4 -39.29 12.13 1.73
N ALA A 5 -39.02 13.11 0.87
CA ALA A 5 -37.72 13.77 0.79
C ALA A 5 -37.40 14.52 2.09
N GLN A 6 -38.39 15.16 2.71
CA GLN A 6 -38.22 15.84 3.99
C GLN A 6 -37.93 14.86 5.14
N GLN A 7 -38.61 13.70 5.18
CA GLN A 7 -38.32 12.66 6.16
C GLN A 7 -36.90 12.09 6.02
N GLN A 8 -36.44 11.86 4.80
CA GLN A 8 -35.08 11.39 4.53
C GLN A 8 -34.03 12.44 4.97
N ALA A 9 -34.27 13.72 4.69
CA ALA A 9 -33.35 14.79 5.10
C ALA A 9 -33.20 14.89 6.63
N VAL A 10 -34.31 14.77 7.38
CA VAL A 10 -34.29 14.77 8.86
C VAL A 10 -33.52 13.57 9.39
N GLN A 11 -33.70 12.39 8.80
CA GLN A 11 -32.94 11.18 9.18
C GLN A 11 -31.44 11.34 8.93
N ILE A 12 -31.04 11.92 7.81
CA ILE A 12 -29.62 12.18 7.48
C ILE A 12 -29.02 13.18 8.47
N ILE A 13 -29.74 14.27 8.77
CA ILE A 13 -29.28 15.27 9.75
C ILE A 13 -29.14 14.65 11.14
N GLY A 14 -30.10 13.84 11.56
CA GLY A 14 -30.05 13.10 12.83
C GLY A 14 -28.86 12.14 12.89
N ALA A 15 -28.65 11.34 11.84
CA ALA A 15 -27.51 10.42 11.75
C ALA A 15 -26.17 11.16 11.83
N ASN A 16 -26.04 12.28 11.11
CA ASN A 16 -24.83 13.11 11.14
C ASN A 16 -24.56 13.69 12.54
N ALA A 17 -25.60 14.17 13.23
CA ALA A 17 -25.47 14.66 14.60
C ALA A 17 -25.02 13.55 15.57
N HIS A 18 -25.59 12.34 15.43
CA HIS A 18 -25.16 11.19 16.23
C HIS A 18 -23.69 10.83 15.99
N CYS A 19 -23.24 10.83 14.73
CA CYS A 19 -21.84 10.59 14.39
C CYS A 19 -20.91 11.63 15.06
N THR A 20 -21.27 12.91 15.02
CA THR A 20 -20.47 13.98 15.65
C THR A 20 -20.37 13.78 17.16
N VAL A 21 -21.48 13.48 17.85
CA VAL A 21 -21.48 13.26 19.31
C VAL A 21 -20.62 12.04 19.67
N ILE A 22 -20.74 10.94 18.91
CA ILE A 22 -19.93 9.74 19.14
C ILE A 22 -18.44 10.05 18.95
N SER A 23 -18.07 10.77 17.89
CA SER A 23 -16.67 11.17 17.66
C SER A 23 -16.12 12.00 18.81
N GLN A 24 -16.87 12.97 19.32
CA GLN A 24 -16.47 13.78 20.47
C GLN A 24 -16.25 12.93 21.73
N ILE A 25 -17.18 12.03 22.05
CA ILE A 25 -17.05 11.14 23.21
C ILE A 25 -15.82 10.23 23.08
N LEU A 26 -15.55 9.73 21.87
CA LEU A 26 -14.36 8.90 21.62
C LEU A 26 -13.06 9.68 21.82
N ASP A 27 -13.02 10.95 21.42
CA ASP A 27 -11.83 11.77 21.59
C ASP A 27 -11.63 12.19 23.06
N GLU A 28 -12.70 12.52 23.78
CA GLU A 28 -12.66 12.79 25.21
C GLU A 28 -12.19 11.58 26.02
N THR A 29 -12.72 10.39 25.72
CA THR A 29 -12.32 9.15 26.41
C THR A 29 -10.87 8.77 26.15
N LYS A 30 -10.38 8.97 24.91
CA LYS A 30 -8.95 8.80 24.60
C LYS A 30 -8.08 9.77 25.40
N LEU A 31 -8.47 11.04 25.46
CA LEU A 31 -7.74 12.05 26.21
C LEU A 31 -7.69 11.72 27.72
N GLN A 32 -8.81 11.26 28.28
CA GLN A 32 -8.87 10.80 29.67
C GLN A 32 -7.92 9.63 29.93
N LEU A 33 -7.94 8.61 29.07
CA LEU A 33 -7.03 7.46 29.18
C LEU A 33 -5.55 7.88 29.09
N GLU A 34 -5.20 8.78 28.16
CA GLU A 34 -3.84 9.27 28.04
C GLU A 34 -3.40 10.05 29.29
N ASN A 35 -4.29 10.88 29.85
CA ASN A 35 -4.03 11.61 31.07
C ASN A 35 -3.84 10.69 32.28
N GLU A 36 -4.66 9.64 32.42
CA GLU A 36 -4.49 8.64 33.47
C GLU A 36 -3.19 7.86 33.31
N ARG A 37 -2.83 7.47 32.07
CA ARG A 37 -1.56 6.82 31.78
C ARG A 37 -0.38 7.70 32.17
N LYS A 38 -0.42 8.99 31.82
CA LYS A 38 0.60 9.98 32.20
C LYS A 38 0.66 10.17 33.72
N LYS A 39 -0.49 10.18 34.43
CA LYS A 39 -0.52 10.26 35.90
C LYS A 39 0.13 9.05 36.56
N LYS A 40 -0.17 7.83 36.09
CA LYS A 40 0.48 6.59 36.60
C LYS A 40 2.00 6.61 36.39
N MET A 41 2.48 7.21 35.31
CA MET A 41 3.90 7.28 34.98
C MET A 41 4.66 8.41 35.70
N ARG A 42 3.96 9.45 36.17
CA ARG A 42 4.53 10.63 36.85
C ARG A 42 4.77 10.45 38.36
N GLN A 43 5.02 9.23 38.83
CA GLN A 43 5.61 9.10 40.16
C GLN A 43 7.06 9.53 40.08
N SER A 44 7.32 10.81 40.38
CA SER A 44 8.66 11.34 40.54
C SER A 44 9.29 10.72 41.78
N THR A 45 9.96 9.58 41.61
CA THR A 45 10.84 9.06 42.64
C THR A 45 12.03 10.00 42.78
N LYS A 46 12.29 10.47 44.00
CA LYS A 46 13.49 11.25 44.30
C LYS A 46 14.68 10.31 44.25
N VAL A 47 15.24 10.11 43.05
CA VAL A 47 16.46 9.32 42.86
C VAL A 47 17.60 10.14 43.43
N LYS A 48 18.10 9.73 44.61
CA LYS A 48 19.36 10.25 45.13
C LYS A 48 20.46 9.69 44.24
N ALA A 49 20.97 10.51 43.32
CA ALA A 49 22.16 10.20 42.56
C ALA A 49 23.33 10.07 43.56
N GLN A 50 23.84 8.84 43.73
CA GLN A 50 25.07 8.58 44.45
C GLN A 50 26.19 8.43 43.42
N PHE A 51 27.28 9.16 43.61
CA PHE A 51 28.48 8.95 42.80
C PHE A 51 29.08 7.60 43.20
N ILE A 52 28.98 6.62 42.30
CA ILE A 52 29.55 5.29 42.50
C ILE A 52 31.06 5.38 42.21
N THR A 53 31.86 5.55 43.26
CA THR A 53 33.32 5.69 43.15
C THR A 53 34.09 4.38 43.41
N LEU A 54 33.40 3.25 43.62
CA LEU A 54 34.03 1.96 43.86
C LEU A 54 34.28 1.20 42.52
N PRO A 55 35.51 0.74 42.25
CA PRO A 55 35.87 0.07 40.99
C PRO A 55 34.99 -1.15 40.64
N ASP A 56 34.61 -1.94 41.65
CA ASP A 56 33.82 -3.16 41.46
C ASP A 56 32.38 -2.88 41.00
N LEU A 57 31.78 -1.81 41.51
CA LEU A 57 30.43 -1.38 41.10
C LEU A 57 30.44 -0.73 39.71
N LYS A 58 31.54 -0.06 39.34
CA LYS A 58 31.74 0.45 37.97
C LYS A 58 31.85 -0.68 36.95
N ALA A 59 32.56 -1.76 37.29
CA ALA A 59 32.66 -2.94 36.44
C ALA A 59 31.31 -3.64 36.23
N ALA A 60 30.48 -3.73 37.28
CA ALA A 60 29.14 -4.30 37.17
C ALA A 60 28.22 -3.47 36.25
N PHE A 61 28.29 -2.14 36.33
CA PHE A 61 27.48 -1.25 35.50
C PHE A 61 27.87 -1.32 34.02
N ASN A 62 29.18 -1.29 33.73
CA ASN A 62 29.68 -1.43 32.35
C ASN A 62 29.26 -2.76 31.72
N LYS A 63 29.32 -3.86 32.49
CA LYS A 63 28.90 -5.18 32.01
C LYS A 63 27.40 -5.23 31.70
N GLN A 64 26.58 -4.58 32.52
CA GLN A 64 25.14 -4.47 32.28
C GLN A 64 24.83 -3.62 31.04
N ASP A 65 25.53 -2.51 30.85
CA ASP A 65 25.38 -1.67 29.67
C ASP A 65 25.80 -2.42 28.38
N GLU A 66 26.88 -3.21 28.44
CA GLU A 66 27.31 -4.07 27.33
C GLU A 66 26.26 -5.15 26.99
N GLU A 67 25.67 -5.79 28.00
CA GLU A 67 24.59 -6.78 27.82
C GLU A 67 23.33 -6.14 27.21
N LEU A 68 22.95 -4.94 27.66
CA LEU A 68 21.82 -4.19 27.09
C LEU A 68 22.08 -3.80 25.64
N HIS A 69 23.28 -3.31 25.33
CA HIS A 69 23.64 -2.96 23.96
C HIS A 69 23.64 -4.17 23.02
N ALA A 70 24.12 -5.33 23.51
CA ALA A 70 24.08 -6.57 22.74
C ALA A 70 22.63 -7.03 22.49
N GLN A 71 21.77 -6.92 23.51
CA GLN A 71 20.36 -7.28 23.39
C GLN A 71 19.60 -6.33 22.45
N GLU A 72 19.87 -5.02 22.50
CA GLU A 72 19.30 -4.04 21.58
C GLU A 72 19.66 -4.31 20.13
N GLN A 73 20.90 -4.77 19.84
CA GLN A 73 21.29 -5.13 18.48
C GLN A 73 20.52 -6.35 17.97
N ILE A 74 20.34 -7.37 18.81
CA ILE A 74 19.57 -8.58 18.47
C ILE A 74 18.09 -8.22 18.23
N ASP A 75 17.51 -7.39 19.09
CA ASP A 75 16.12 -6.96 18.95
C ASP A 75 15.91 -6.04 17.75
N ALA A 76 16.88 -5.19 17.41
CA ALA A 76 16.87 -4.37 16.20
C ALA A 76 16.88 -5.23 14.92
N GLU A 77 17.73 -6.25 14.86
CA GLU A 77 17.78 -7.18 13.73
C GLU A 77 16.46 -7.97 13.60
N LYS A 78 15.95 -8.49 14.72
CA LYS A 78 14.68 -9.21 14.78
C LYS A 78 13.51 -8.32 14.36
N GLN A 79 13.52 -7.05 14.73
CA GLN A 79 12.51 -6.09 14.35
C GLN A 79 12.61 -5.71 12.86
N ALA A 80 13.81 -5.56 12.31
CA ALA A 80 14.03 -5.35 10.88
C ALA A 80 13.48 -6.52 10.07
N GLN A 81 13.74 -7.76 10.49
CA GLN A 81 13.22 -8.95 9.82
C GLN A 81 11.69 -9.03 9.87
N LYS A 82 11.07 -8.72 11.02
CA LYS A 82 9.61 -8.66 11.14
C LYS A 82 9.00 -7.59 10.24
N ASN A 83 9.64 -6.43 10.14
CA ASN A 83 9.18 -5.33 9.29
C ASN A 83 9.28 -5.71 7.80
N ALA A 84 10.38 -6.35 7.38
CA ALA A 84 10.54 -6.84 6.02
C ALA A 84 9.47 -7.90 5.65
N ASN A 85 9.24 -8.86 6.54
CA ASN A 85 8.21 -9.89 6.35
C ASN A 85 6.79 -9.29 6.28
N LYS A 86 6.50 -8.31 7.14
CA LYS A 86 5.20 -7.60 7.14
C LYS A 86 5.00 -6.80 5.85
N ALA A 87 6.03 -6.11 5.37
CA ALA A 87 6.00 -5.40 4.10
C ALA A 87 5.79 -6.35 2.91
N ALA A 88 6.47 -7.49 2.89
CA ALA A 88 6.31 -8.51 1.86
C ALA A 88 4.90 -9.13 1.87
N LEU A 89 4.34 -9.41 3.05
CA LEU A 89 2.97 -9.90 3.19
C LEU A 89 1.95 -8.85 2.71
N GLN A 90 2.14 -7.59 3.11
CA GLN A 90 1.25 -6.50 2.73
C GLN A 90 1.24 -6.28 1.21
N ALA A 91 2.41 -6.33 0.56
CA ALA A 91 2.53 -6.22 -0.89
C ALA A 91 1.75 -7.33 -1.62
N LYS A 92 1.85 -8.59 -1.17
CA LYS A 92 1.09 -9.73 -1.71
C LYS A 92 -0.43 -9.52 -1.55
N VAL A 93 -0.88 -9.12 -0.36
CA VAL A 93 -2.30 -8.90 -0.09
C VAL A 93 -2.89 -7.78 -0.94
N THR A 94 -2.17 -6.66 -1.12
CA THR A 94 -2.66 -5.54 -1.94
C THR A 94 -2.67 -5.82 -3.43
N GLY A 95 -1.72 -6.61 -3.95
CA GLY A 95 -1.67 -6.98 -5.36
C GLY A 95 -2.73 -8.01 -5.76
N ASP A 96 -2.89 -9.05 -4.95
CA ASP A 96 -3.73 -10.21 -5.31
C ASP A 96 -5.22 -10.01 -4.98
N ALA A 97 -5.54 -9.29 -3.90
CA ALA A 97 -6.94 -9.09 -3.50
C ALA A 97 -7.62 -8.01 -4.34
N LYS A 98 -6.91 -6.92 -4.68
CA LYS A 98 -7.48 -5.82 -5.48
C LYS A 98 -7.70 -6.24 -6.93
N SER A 99 -6.78 -7.01 -7.51
CA SER A 99 -6.91 -7.52 -8.88
C SER A 99 -8.07 -8.50 -9.04
N ARG A 100 -8.23 -9.48 -8.12
CA ARG A 100 -9.32 -10.48 -8.21
C ARG A 100 -10.71 -9.88 -8.01
N LEU A 101 -10.86 -8.92 -7.11
CA LEU A 101 -12.14 -8.24 -6.90
C LEU A 101 -12.50 -7.34 -8.08
N GLN A 102 -11.52 -6.64 -8.66
CA GLN A 102 -11.72 -5.88 -9.91
C GLN A 102 -12.08 -6.81 -11.07
N GLU A 103 -11.37 -7.92 -11.21
CA GLU A 103 -11.62 -8.92 -12.26
C GLU A 103 -13.05 -9.48 -12.19
N LYS A 104 -13.56 -9.81 -11.00
CA LYS A 104 -14.95 -10.26 -10.86
C LYS A 104 -15.95 -9.15 -11.22
N VAL A 105 -15.71 -7.91 -10.79
CA VAL A 105 -16.59 -6.77 -11.12
C VAL A 105 -16.61 -6.51 -12.63
N ASP A 106 -15.45 -6.56 -13.28
CA ASP A 106 -15.34 -6.38 -14.73
C ASP A 106 -16.08 -7.49 -15.48
N LEU A 107 -15.97 -8.75 -15.04
CA LEU A 107 -16.71 -9.87 -15.63
C LEU A 107 -18.22 -9.71 -15.46
N ILE A 108 -18.71 -9.28 -14.29
CA ILE A 108 -20.13 -9.01 -14.06
C ILE A 108 -20.63 -7.88 -14.99
N MET A 109 -19.80 -6.85 -15.20
CA MET A 109 -20.16 -5.76 -16.11
C MET A 109 -20.29 -6.24 -17.56
N ILE A 110 -19.37 -7.12 -18.00
CA ILE A 110 -19.42 -7.73 -19.33
C ILE A 110 -20.62 -8.65 -19.48
N THR A 111 -20.90 -9.53 -18.50
CA THR A 111 -22.09 -10.40 -18.57
C THR A 111 -23.38 -9.59 -18.59
N CYS A 112 -23.46 -8.51 -17.81
CA CYS A 112 -24.60 -7.58 -17.85
C CYS A 112 -24.76 -6.92 -19.24
N ALA A 113 -23.67 -6.46 -19.86
CA ALA A 113 -23.70 -5.86 -21.19
C ALA A 113 -24.13 -6.86 -22.28
N LEU A 114 -23.83 -8.14 -22.10
CA LEU A 114 -24.25 -9.24 -22.98
C LEU A 114 -25.65 -9.80 -22.64
N GLY A 115 -26.29 -9.32 -21.57
CA GLY A 115 -27.59 -9.82 -21.11
C GLY A 115 -27.55 -11.25 -20.55
N LEU A 116 -26.40 -11.69 -20.04
CA LEU A 116 -26.19 -13.02 -19.44
C LEU A 116 -26.38 -13.00 -17.92
N SER A 117 -26.42 -14.19 -17.31
CA SER A 117 -26.48 -14.33 -15.86
C SER A 117 -25.25 -13.74 -15.17
N GLN A 118 -25.44 -13.11 -14.01
CA GLN A 118 -24.38 -12.50 -13.19
C GLN A 118 -23.95 -13.41 -12.04
N ASP A 119 -24.64 -14.53 -11.86
CA ASP A 119 -24.43 -15.45 -10.75
C ASP A 119 -23.29 -16.42 -11.05
N GLY A 120 -22.33 -16.51 -10.13
CA GLY A 120 -21.27 -17.50 -10.18
C GLY A 120 -19.90 -17.04 -9.67
N THR A 121 -18.96 -17.96 -9.82
CA THR A 121 -17.52 -17.77 -9.64
C THR A 121 -16.87 -17.16 -10.90
N ILE A 122 -15.66 -16.61 -10.77
CA ILE A 122 -14.91 -15.99 -11.89
C ILE A 122 -14.82 -16.94 -13.10
N SER A 123 -14.56 -18.23 -12.87
CA SER A 123 -14.47 -19.24 -13.91
C SER A 123 -15.79 -19.49 -14.64
N GLU A 124 -16.92 -19.48 -13.92
CA GLU A 124 -18.24 -19.71 -14.51
C GLU A 124 -18.64 -18.54 -15.40
N LEU A 125 -18.46 -17.30 -14.93
CA LEU A 125 -18.71 -16.08 -15.72
C LEU A 125 -17.82 -16.04 -16.96
N THR A 126 -16.54 -16.41 -16.82
CA THR A 126 -15.59 -16.45 -17.95
C THR A 126 -16.03 -17.46 -19.00
N ASN A 127 -16.44 -18.66 -18.59
CA ASN A 127 -16.88 -19.70 -19.52
C ASN A 127 -18.19 -19.30 -20.21
N GLN A 128 -19.14 -18.71 -19.48
CA GLN A 128 -20.38 -18.19 -20.07
C GLN A 128 -20.13 -17.12 -21.13
N ILE A 129 -19.25 -16.14 -20.86
CA ILE A 129 -18.87 -15.12 -21.83
C ILE A 129 -18.25 -15.77 -23.07
N LYS A 130 -17.30 -16.69 -22.90
CA LYS A 130 -16.65 -17.38 -24.03
C LYS A 130 -17.64 -18.15 -24.89
N SER A 131 -18.50 -18.97 -24.28
CA SER A 131 -19.51 -19.72 -25.01
C SER A 131 -20.49 -18.81 -25.76
N HIS A 132 -20.87 -17.67 -25.17
CA HIS A 132 -21.73 -16.71 -25.84
C HIS A 132 -21.05 -16.04 -27.04
N LEU A 133 -19.78 -15.66 -26.91
CA LEU A 133 -19.01 -15.08 -28.01
C LEU A 133 -18.77 -16.08 -29.16
N GLU A 134 -18.60 -17.37 -28.84
CA GLU A 134 -18.49 -18.45 -29.85
C GLU A 134 -19.80 -18.70 -30.59
N LEU A 135 -20.94 -18.61 -29.89
CA LEU A 135 -22.28 -18.79 -30.47
C LEU A 135 -22.74 -17.60 -31.34
N HIS A 136 -22.16 -16.42 -31.14
CA HIS A 136 -22.53 -15.19 -31.85
C HIS A 136 -21.33 -14.58 -32.60
N PRO A 137 -20.86 -15.23 -33.68
CA PRO A 137 -19.74 -14.72 -34.48
C PRO A 137 -20.04 -13.34 -35.09
N ASP A 138 -21.32 -13.00 -35.27
CA ASP A 138 -21.78 -11.71 -35.80
C ASP A 138 -21.33 -10.51 -34.95
N LEU A 139 -21.04 -10.72 -33.65
CA LEU A 139 -20.51 -9.72 -32.73
C LEU A 139 -19.11 -9.21 -33.15
N HIS A 140 -18.35 -9.96 -33.95
CA HIS A 140 -17.07 -9.49 -34.51
C HIS A 140 -17.26 -8.30 -35.45
N THR A 141 -18.40 -8.25 -36.12
CA THR A 141 -18.76 -7.24 -37.12
C THR A 141 -19.48 -6.03 -36.53
N ASP A 142 -20.06 -6.16 -35.34
CA ASP A 142 -20.76 -5.05 -34.68
C ASP A 142 -19.73 -4.01 -34.17
N PRO A 143 -19.80 -2.75 -34.65
CA PRO A 143 -18.92 -1.66 -34.20
C PRO A 143 -18.83 -1.53 -32.68
N ARG A 144 -19.91 -1.84 -31.95
CA ARG A 144 -19.98 -1.71 -30.48
C ARG A 144 -19.07 -2.68 -29.75
N PHE A 145 -18.81 -3.85 -30.33
CA PHE A 145 -18.01 -4.92 -29.73
C PHE A 145 -16.59 -5.00 -30.30
N THR A 146 -16.26 -4.21 -31.33
CA THR A 146 -14.92 -4.19 -31.95
C THR A 146 -13.77 -3.98 -30.96
N GLY A 147 -14.00 -3.25 -29.86
CA GLY A 147 -13.01 -3.02 -28.81
C GLY A 147 -12.61 -4.27 -28.01
N LEU A 148 -13.47 -5.29 -27.93
CA LEU A 148 -13.20 -6.54 -27.20
C LEU A 148 -12.26 -7.46 -27.98
N PHE A 149 -12.35 -7.42 -29.31
CA PHE A 149 -11.55 -8.28 -30.19
C PHE A 149 -10.24 -7.62 -30.65
N ARG A 150 -10.07 -6.32 -30.40
CA ARG A 150 -8.79 -5.64 -30.65
C ARG A 150 -7.77 -6.05 -29.60
N ILE A 151 -6.79 -6.83 -30.01
CA ILE A 151 -5.58 -7.09 -29.23
C ILE A 151 -4.93 -5.73 -28.91
N ARG A 152 -4.92 -5.34 -27.64
CA ARG A 152 -4.17 -4.16 -27.20
C ARG A 152 -2.69 -4.47 -27.40
N HIS A 153 -2.04 -3.79 -28.34
CA HIS A 153 -0.59 -3.77 -28.36
C HIS A 153 -0.11 -3.19 -27.02
N PRO A 154 0.86 -3.83 -26.33
CA PRO A 154 1.46 -3.24 -25.15
C PRO A 154 1.99 -1.87 -25.55
N ARG A 155 1.49 -0.84 -24.85
CA ARG A 155 1.92 0.54 -25.01
C ARG A 155 3.42 0.55 -24.74
N ALA A 156 4.22 0.71 -25.79
CA ALA A 156 5.67 0.84 -25.65
C ALA A 156 5.92 1.93 -24.60
N ALA A 157 6.57 1.53 -23.50
CA ALA A 157 6.99 2.47 -22.48
C ALA A 157 7.88 3.50 -23.16
N VAL A 158 7.45 4.76 -23.16
CA VAL A 158 8.34 5.89 -23.41
C VAL A 158 9.31 5.87 -22.23
N ILE A 159 10.48 5.26 -22.44
CA ILE A 159 11.60 5.37 -21.52
C ILE A 159 12.13 6.79 -21.73
N GLU A 160 11.70 7.73 -20.89
CA GLU A 160 12.41 8.97 -20.68
C GLU A 160 13.75 8.62 -20.02
N ASN A 161 14.81 8.55 -20.83
CA ASN A 161 16.17 8.42 -20.37
C ASN A 161 16.61 9.72 -19.67
N ASN A 162 16.33 9.83 -18.37
CA ASN A 162 16.99 10.80 -17.49
C ASN A 162 17.91 10.07 -16.52
N THR A 163 18.97 9.46 -17.07
CA THR A 163 20.16 9.10 -16.30
C THR A 163 21.15 10.24 -16.42
N LEU A 164 21.22 11.08 -15.38
CA LEU A 164 22.39 11.91 -15.13
C LEU A 164 23.58 10.96 -14.90
N LEU A 165 24.36 10.73 -15.95
CA LEU A 165 25.58 9.93 -15.90
C LEU A 165 26.59 10.65 -15.01
N ASN A 166 26.87 10.00 -13.89
CA ASN A 166 27.91 10.34 -12.94
C ASN A 166 29.28 10.31 -13.66
N SER A 167 30.11 11.34 -13.46
CA SER A 167 31.37 11.59 -14.17
C SER A 167 32.42 10.47 -14.07
N ASN A 168 32.20 9.47 -13.22
CA ASN A 168 33.09 8.31 -13.08
C ASN A 168 32.89 7.23 -14.17
N GLU A 169 31.73 7.15 -14.82
CA GLU A 169 31.48 6.10 -15.83
C GLU A 169 31.96 6.48 -17.23
N LEU A 170 32.03 7.79 -17.55
CA LEU A 170 32.59 8.29 -18.81
C LEU A 170 34.07 7.96 -18.97
N SER A 171 34.83 7.97 -17.87
CA SER A 171 36.25 7.60 -17.88
C SER A 171 36.48 6.10 -18.12
N GLN A 172 35.53 5.24 -17.70
CA GLN A 172 35.59 3.80 -17.97
C GLN A 172 35.12 3.43 -19.37
N ALA A 173 34.18 4.19 -19.95
CA ALA A 173 33.71 3.96 -21.32
C ALA A 173 34.76 4.37 -22.38
N MET A 174 35.52 5.45 -22.13
CA MET A 174 36.59 5.91 -23.03
C MET A 174 37.79 4.96 -23.13
N LEU A 175 37.97 4.05 -22.17
CA LEU A 175 39.03 3.03 -22.20
C LEU A 175 38.63 1.75 -22.94
N LYS A 176 37.35 1.58 -23.29
CA LYS A 176 36.83 0.32 -23.84
C LYS A 176 36.55 0.37 -25.34
N TYR A 177 36.39 1.54 -25.95
CA TYR A 177 36.13 1.70 -27.38
C TYR A 177 36.86 2.95 -27.93
N PRO A 178 38.06 2.82 -28.51
CA PRO A 178 38.82 3.97 -28.99
C PRO A 178 38.32 4.57 -30.31
N ASP A 179 37.44 3.89 -31.05
CA ASP A 179 37.08 4.28 -32.43
C ASP A 179 35.56 4.47 -32.62
N ILE A 180 34.97 5.43 -31.90
CA ILE A 180 33.65 5.97 -32.27
C ILE A 180 33.89 7.34 -32.93
N PRO A 181 33.61 7.51 -34.23
CA PRO A 181 33.73 8.80 -34.89
C PRO A 181 32.68 9.75 -34.30
N ILE A 182 33.15 10.89 -33.78
CA ILE A 182 32.30 11.97 -33.26
C ILE A 182 31.67 12.66 -34.48
N ASP A 183 30.36 12.48 -34.66
CA ASP A 183 29.59 13.16 -35.70
C ASP A 183 29.47 14.67 -35.35
N PRO A 184 29.91 15.60 -36.21
CA PRO A 184 30.15 17.00 -35.83
C PRO A 184 28.90 17.90 -35.93
N LEU A 185 27.70 17.38 -35.67
CA LEU A 185 26.45 18.16 -35.77
C LEU A 185 25.67 18.25 -34.46
N LEU A 186 26.37 18.52 -33.36
CA LEU A 186 25.77 18.98 -32.11
C LEU A 186 26.59 20.16 -31.57
N TYR A 187 26.31 21.33 -32.11
CA TYR A 187 26.48 22.62 -31.45
C TYR A 187 25.10 23.25 -31.27
#